data_AF-A0A166DWK6-F1
#
_entry.id   AF-A0A166DWK6-F1
#
_cell.length_a   1.000
_cell.length_b   1.000
_cell.length_c   1.000
_cell.angle_alpha   90.00
_cell.angle_beta   90.00
_cell.angle_gamma   90.00
#
_symmetry.space_group_name_H-M   'P 1'
#
loop_
_entity.id
_entity.type
_entity.pdbx_description
1 polymer ?
#
loop_
_entity_poly.entity_id
_entity_poly.type
_entity_poly.pdbx_seq_one_letter_code
_entity_poly.pdbx_strand_id
1 'polypeptide(L)'
;MAEPEELNLYWDFVNPGYDNDKSVMIRKNGKQFFKIQHYETLTQYQGVFERWNDIAQQWDEAGSTEWQGWRLKVIFGYHDQINQYKFSNKKSPTSKSRSFVWKDVVYKWKRTGEDGSMNCRVKVLGVRIVVSTWNETTKQMVITPRGVPVTDRLIISLLYNRWLVAQRQW
;
A
#
# COMPACT_ATOMS: atom_id res chain seq x y z
N MET A 1 3.76 12.56 -23.68
CA MET A 1 3.58 11.37 -22.82
C MET A 1 2.10 11.15 -22.67
N ALA A 2 1.60 9.93 -22.92
CA ALA A 2 0.20 9.61 -22.66
C ALA A 2 -0.10 9.77 -21.17
N GLU A 3 -1.30 10.25 -20.84
CA GLU A 3 -1.79 10.26 -19.45
C GLU A 3 -1.82 8.82 -18.90
N PRO A 4 -1.43 8.58 -17.65
CA PRO A 4 -1.47 7.24 -17.08
C PRO A 4 -2.91 6.71 -17.07
N GLU A 5 -3.14 5.49 -17.52
CA GLU A 5 -4.46 4.87 -17.42
C GLU A 5 -4.78 4.48 -15.96
N GLU A 6 -6.07 4.31 -15.67
CA GLU A 6 -6.51 3.74 -14.40
C GLU A 6 -5.96 2.32 -14.22
N LEU A 7 -5.48 1.99 -13.01
CA LEU A 7 -5.03 0.66 -12.66
C LEU A 7 -6.06 -0.06 -11.82
N ASN A 8 -6.53 -1.20 -12.34
CA ASN A 8 -7.40 -2.14 -11.64
C ASN A 8 -6.56 -3.32 -11.13
N LEU A 9 -6.40 -3.39 -9.81
CA LEU A 9 -5.51 -4.34 -9.13
C LEU A 9 -6.32 -5.30 -8.25
N TYR A 10 -6.01 -6.58 -8.29
CA TYR A 10 -6.68 -7.63 -7.50
C TYR A 10 -5.66 -8.34 -6.61
N TRP A 11 -5.99 -8.52 -5.35
CA TRP A 11 -5.08 -9.06 -4.34
C TRP A 11 -5.42 -10.53 -4.09
N ASP A 12 -4.44 -11.43 -4.28
CA ASP A 12 -4.65 -12.89 -4.17
C ASP A 12 -4.69 -13.40 -2.71
N PHE A 13 -4.45 -12.54 -1.70
CA PHE A 13 -4.32 -12.96 -0.30
C PHE A 13 -5.38 -12.36 0.62
N VAL A 14 -5.70 -13.11 1.69
CA VAL A 14 -6.89 -12.84 2.52
C VAL A 14 -6.59 -11.82 3.62
N ASN A 15 -5.47 -11.95 4.34
CA ASN A 15 -5.15 -11.11 5.49
C ASN A 15 -3.70 -10.61 5.48
N PRO A 16 -3.47 -9.30 5.65
CA PRO A 16 -2.13 -8.79 5.87
C PRO A 16 -1.72 -9.08 7.31
N GLY A 17 -0.53 -9.65 7.51
CA GLY A 17 0.00 -9.86 8.85
C GLY A 17 1.21 -10.77 8.93
N TYR A 18 1.71 -10.86 10.16
CA TYR A 18 2.92 -11.53 10.60
C TYR A 18 2.94 -13.04 10.27
N ASP A 19 1.79 -13.75 10.34
CA ASP A 19 1.81 -15.22 10.43
C ASP A 19 1.29 -16.01 9.20
N ASN A 20 0.54 -15.41 8.27
CA ASN A 20 -0.34 -16.26 7.44
C ASN A 20 0.02 -16.36 5.95
N ASP A 21 0.82 -15.45 5.38
CA ASP A 21 1.20 -15.54 3.96
C ASP A 21 2.64 -15.07 3.72
N LYS A 22 3.51 -16.03 3.37
CA LYS A 22 4.91 -15.79 2.99
C LYS A 22 5.03 -14.97 1.70
N SER A 23 3.94 -14.79 0.96
CA SER A 23 3.93 -13.93 -0.22
C SER A 23 2.58 -13.28 -0.48
N VAL A 24 2.61 -12.01 -0.86
CA VAL A 24 1.48 -11.28 -1.45
C VAL A 24 1.68 -11.26 -2.96
N MET A 25 0.63 -11.61 -3.72
CA MET A 25 0.58 -11.40 -5.17
C MET A 25 -0.58 -10.46 -5.51
N ILE A 26 -0.30 -9.48 -6.35
CA ILE A 26 -1.27 -8.50 -6.85
C ILE A 26 -1.26 -8.58 -8.37
N ARG A 27 -2.45 -8.68 -8.94
CA ARG A 27 -2.66 -8.82 -10.39
C ARG A 27 -3.27 -7.60 -11.01
N LYS A 28 -2.84 -7.27 -12.23
CA LYS A 28 -3.43 -6.27 -13.11
C LYS A 28 -3.97 -7.00 -14.34
N ASN A 29 -5.27 -6.88 -14.62
CA ASN A 29 -5.92 -7.56 -15.76
C ASN A 29 -5.64 -9.07 -15.82
N GLY A 30 -5.68 -9.74 -14.67
CA GLY A 30 -5.40 -11.18 -14.53
C GLY A 30 -3.91 -11.58 -14.56
N LYS A 31 -3.01 -10.67 -14.93
CA LYS A 31 -1.56 -10.90 -14.97
C LYS A 31 -0.89 -10.46 -13.67
N GLN A 32 0.19 -11.11 -13.28
CA GLN A 32 1.00 -10.70 -12.12
C GLN A 32 1.57 -9.30 -12.35
N PHE A 33 1.52 -8.44 -11.32
CA PHE A 33 1.91 -7.04 -11.43
C PHE A 33 2.82 -6.60 -10.30
N PHE A 34 2.52 -7.01 -9.07
CA PHE A 34 3.29 -6.65 -7.89
C PHE A 34 3.30 -7.84 -6.94
N LYS A 35 4.46 -8.15 -6.37
CA LYS A 35 4.59 -9.22 -5.39
C LYS A 35 5.39 -8.74 -4.19
N ILE A 36 5.08 -9.29 -3.02
CA ILE A 36 5.86 -9.12 -1.80
C ILE A 36 6.24 -10.51 -1.35
N GLN A 37 7.52 -10.78 -1.15
CA GLN A 37 8.00 -12.02 -0.56
C GLN A 37 8.51 -11.71 0.84
N HIS A 38 8.02 -12.45 1.83
CA HIS A 38 8.45 -12.31 3.22
C HIS A 38 9.41 -13.44 3.59
N TYR A 39 10.46 -13.08 4.31
CA TYR A 39 11.46 -13.97 4.87
C TYR A 39 11.47 -13.80 6.39
N GLU A 40 11.31 -14.91 7.10
CA GLU A 40 11.34 -14.93 8.55
C GLU A 40 12.78 -15.12 9.05
N THR A 41 13.17 -14.30 10.02
CA THR A 41 14.35 -14.51 10.84
C THR A 41 13.92 -14.66 12.30
N LEU A 42 14.83 -15.10 13.18
CA LEU A 42 14.52 -15.34 14.60
C LEU A 42 13.91 -14.13 15.36
N THR A 43 14.09 -12.90 14.86
CA THR A 43 13.66 -11.67 15.55
C THR A 43 13.01 -10.62 14.63
N GLN A 44 13.03 -10.81 13.31
CA GLN A 44 12.56 -9.82 12.33
C GLN A 44 11.86 -10.50 11.16
N TYR A 45 10.80 -9.86 10.66
CA TYR A 45 10.11 -10.27 9.45
C TYR A 45 10.48 -9.30 8.35
N GLN A 46 11.35 -9.73 7.44
CA GLN A 46 11.78 -8.91 6.32
C GLN A 46 10.97 -9.30 5.09
N GLY A 47 10.82 -8.37 4.15
CA GLY A 47 10.22 -8.69 2.88
C GLY A 47 10.78 -7.82 1.78
N VAL A 48 10.83 -8.37 0.58
CA VAL A 48 11.19 -7.65 -0.65
C VAL A 48 9.94 -7.57 -1.50
N PHE A 49 9.67 -6.39 -2.05
CA PHE A 49 8.59 -6.21 -3.01
C PHE A 49 9.13 -5.82 -4.37
N GLU A 50 8.59 -6.48 -5.38
CA GLU A 50 9.00 -6.37 -6.77
C GLU A 50 7.78 -5.98 -7.61
N ARG A 51 8.03 -5.18 -8.65
CA ARG A 51 7.03 -4.78 -9.62
C ARG A 51 7.38 -5.37 -10.97
N TRP A 52 6.39 -5.89 -11.68
CA TRP A 52 6.56 -6.33 -13.05
C TRP A 52 6.82 -5.12 -13.97
N ASN A 53 7.88 -5.19 -14.75
CA ASN A 53 8.22 -4.19 -15.75
C ASN A 53 7.76 -4.69 -17.13
N ASP A 54 6.67 -4.10 -17.64
CA ASP A 54 6.12 -4.46 -18.95
C ASP A 54 7.07 -4.17 -20.13
N ILE A 55 8.05 -3.26 -19.97
CA ILE A 55 9.02 -2.94 -21.03
C ILE A 55 10.13 -3.99 -21.04
N ALA A 56 10.72 -4.26 -19.88
CA ALA A 56 11.84 -5.19 -19.74
C ALA A 56 11.40 -6.66 -19.64
N GLN A 57 10.10 -6.93 -19.47
CA GLN A 57 9.52 -8.26 -19.27
C GLN A 57 10.20 -9.04 -18.12
N GLN A 58 10.49 -8.32 -17.03
CA GLN A 58 11.13 -8.88 -15.85
C GLN A 58 10.56 -8.27 -14.56
N TRP A 59 10.91 -8.89 -13.44
CA TRP A 59 10.66 -8.31 -12.12
C TRP A 59 11.76 -7.31 -11.78
N ASP A 60 11.37 -6.09 -11.42
CA ASP A 60 12.28 -5.09 -10.86
C ASP A 60 12.04 -4.98 -9.35
N GLU A 61 13.10 -4.96 -8.56
CA GLU A 61 13.02 -4.67 -7.14
C GLU A 61 12.51 -3.24 -6.93
N ALA A 62 11.33 -3.13 -6.30
CA ALA A 62 10.71 -1.84 -6.02
C ALA A 62 10.99 -1.38 -4.59
N GLY A 63 11.37 -2.29 -3.70
CA GLY A 63 11.83 -1.97 -2.35
C GLY A 63 11.70 -3.12 -1.36
N SER A 64 11.77 -2.78 -0.07
CA SER A 64 11.71 -3.75 1.02
C SER A 64 10.90 -3.26 2.23
N THR A 65 10.47 -4.22 3.03
CA THR A 65 9.80 -4.02 4.31
C THR A 65 10.57 -4.73 5.42
N GLU A 66 10.62 -4.15 6.60
CA GLU A 66 11.16 -4.77 7.79
C GLU A 66 10.15 -4.57 8.94
N TRP A 67 9.70 -5.67 9.52
CA TRP A 67 8.77 -5.69 10.63
C TRP A 67 9.50 -6.09 11.91
N GLN A 68 9.35 -5.26 12.94
CA GLN A 68 9.78 -5.52 14.31
C GLN A 68 8.55 -5.45 15.23
N GLY A 69 7.90 -6.59 15.43
CA GLY A 69 6.59 -6.66 16.07
C GLY A 69 5.55 -5.85 15.29
N TRP A 70 4.99 -4.81 15.92
CA TRP A 70 4.03 -3.90 15.29
C TRP A 70 4.67 -2.79 14.46
N ARG A 71 6.02 -2.76 14.40
CA ARG A 71 6.76 -1.70 13.74
C ARG A 71 7.15 -2.05 12.31
N LEU A 72 6.56 -1.37 11.31
CA LEU A 72 6.96 -1.50 9.91
C LEU A 72 7.98 -0.42 9.50
N LYS A 73 9.06 -0.81 8.87
CA LYS A 73 9.95 0.07 8.12
C LYS A 73 9.83 -0.30 6.65
N VAL A 74 9.76 0.70 5.77
CA VAL A 74 9.68 0.47 4.33
C VAL A 74 10.80 1.23 3.65
N ILE A 75 11.44 0.62 2.67
CA ILE A 75 12.45 1.23 1.82
C ILE A 75 11.93 1.16 0.39
N PHE A 76 11.83 2.28 -0.32
CA PHE A 76 11.47 2.32 -1.74
C PHE A 76 12.71 2.64 -2.58
N GLY A 77 13.03 1.76 -3.53
CA GLY A 77 14.26 1.84 -4.33
C GLY A 77 15.53 1.95 -3.47
N TYR A 78 16.58 2.59 -4.00
CA TYR A 78 17.90 2.66 -3.34
C TYR A 78 18.02 3.70 -2.22
N HIS A 79 17.14 4.71 -2.13
CA HIS A 79 17.38 5.88 -1.26
C HIS A 79 16.16 6.40 -0.48
N ASP A 80 14.93 5.97 -0.74
CA ASP A 80 13.75 6.51 -0.03
C ASP A 80 13.32 5.60 1.12
N GLN A 81 13.95 5.79 2.29
CA GLN A 81 13.59 5.08 3.52
C GLN A 81 12.46 5.81 4.26
N ILE A 82 11.35 5.09 4.48
CA ILE A 82 10.16 5.59 5.15
C ILE A 82 9.77 4.66 6.30
N ASN A 83 9.89 5.15 7.54
CA ASN A 83 9.38 4.46 8.72
C ASN A 83 7.83 4.50 8.76
N GLN A 84 7.20 3.46 9.32
CA GLN A 84 5.73 3.33 9.48
C GLN A 84 5.00 4.54 10.02
N TYR A 85 5.63 5.34 10.88
CA TYR A 85 5.01 6.52 11.46
C TYR A 85 4.60 7.46 10.34
N LYS A 86 5.37 7.52 9.25
CA LYS A 86 5.04 8.25 8.04
C LYS A 86 3.98 7.57 7.17
N PHE A 87 3.50 6.35 7.44
CA PHE A 87 2.43 5.67 6.70
C PHE A 87 1.06 5.67 7.38
N SER A 88 1.03 5.83 8.70
CA SER A 88 -0.19 5.77 9.50
C SER A 88 -0.31 6.91 10.52
N ASN A 89 0.15 8.11 10.16
CA ASN A 89 0.00 9.27 11.02
C ASN A 89 -1.48 9.51 11.37
N LYS A 90 -1.83 9.37 12.65
CA LYS A 90 -3.10 9.89 13.20
C LYS A 90 -2.90 11.37 13.49
N LYS A 91 -3.89 12.21 13.13
CA LYS A 91 -3.89 13.62 13.55
C LYS A 91 -4.16 13.76 15.05
N SER A 92 -4.98 12.87 15.61
CA SER A 92 -5.38 12.82 17.02
C SER A 92 -5.73 11.37 17.37
N PRO A 93 -5.80 11.00 18.67
CA PRO A 93 -6.20 9.64 19.07
C PRO A 93 -7.55 9.18 18.50
N THR A 94 -8.47 10.13 18.28
CA THR A 94 -9.82 9.92 17.73
C THR A 94 -9.89 9.95 16.20
N SER A 95 -8.77 10.23 15.51
CA SER A 95 -8.73 10.35 14.05
C SER A 95 -9.03 9.03 13.36
N LYS A 96 -10.16 8.96 12.65
CA LYS A 96 -10.55 7.83 11.79
C LYS A 96 -9.82 7.79 10.44
N SER A 97 -8.77 8.60 10.27
CA SER A 97 -7.95 8.63 9.05
C SER A 97 -6.49 8.34 9.36
N ARG A 98 -5.80 7.79 8.36
CA ARG A 98 -4.36 7.55 8.34
C ARG A 98 -3.75 8.27 7.17
N SER A 99 -2.55 8.79 7.32
CA SER A 99 -1.90 9.51 6.23
C SER A 99 -0.43 9.20 6.09
N PHE A 100 0.03 9.33 4.85
CA PHE A 100 1.42 9.38 4.49
C PHE A 100 1.77 10.62 3.68
N VAL A 101 3.04 10.99 3.69
CA VAL A 101 3.55 12.16 2.96
C VAL A 101 4.53 11.69 1.89
N TRP A 102 4.37 12.18 0.67
CA TRP A 102 5.33 11.98 -0.41
C TRP A 102 5.43 13.25 -1.25
N LYS A 103 6.66 13.74 -1.45
CA LYS A 103 6.95 15.00 -2.17
C LYS A 103 6.05 16.16 -1.69
N ASP A 104 5.98 16.34 -0.37
CA ASP A 104 5.16 17.35 0.32
C ASP A 104 3.63 17.24 0.11
N VAL A 105 3.16 16.18 -0.56
CA VAL A 105 1.74 15.88 -0.72
C VAL A 105 1.30 14.89 0.37
N VAL A 106 0.22 15.25 1.07
CA VAL A 106 -0.40 14.39 2.08
C VAL A 106 -1.46 13.50 1.43
N TYR A 107 -1.21 12.19 1.48
CA TYR A 107 -2.12 11.13 1.08
C TYR A 107 -2.85 10.61 2.30
N LYS A 108 -4.18 10.58 2.26
CA LYS A 108 -5.01 10.23 3.42
C LYS A 108 -5.96 9.08 3.12
N TRP A 109 -5.75 7.97 3.79
CA TRP A 109 -6.66 6.83 3.85
C TRP A 109 -7.81 7.09 4.83
N LYS A 110 -9.02 6.76 4.37
CA LYS A 110 -10.26 6.81 5.14
C LYS A 110 -11.03 5.52 4.92
N ARG A 111 -11.60 4.97 6.00
CA ARG A 111 -12.60 3.92 5.88
C ARG A 111 -13.86 4.48 5.21
N THR A 112 -14.43 3.72 4.29
CA THR A 112 -15.68 4.05 3.60
C THR A 112 -16.87 3.24 4.11
N GLY A 113 -16.63 2.26 4.98
CA GLY A 113 -17.66 1.43 5.62
C GLY A 113 -17.10 0.59 6.78
N GLU A 114 -17.95 -0.27 7.33
CA GLU A 114 -17.60 -1.21 8.40
C GLU A 114 -16.88 -2.47 7.88
N ASP A 115 -17.10 -2.79 6.60
CA ASP A 115 -16.53 -3.92 5.87
C ASP A 115 -15.00 -3.90 5.75
N GLY A 116 -14.35 -2.76 6.04
CA GLY A 116 -12.90 -2.59 5.90
C GLY A 116 -12.48 -1.90 4.60
N SER A 117 -13.44 -1.56 3.73
CA SER A 117 -13.18 -0.79 2.51
C SER A 117 -12.65 0.61 2.83
N MET A 118 -11.78 1.11 1.94
CA MET A 118 -11.08 2.38 2.15
C MET A 118 -10.97 3.20 0.87
N ASN A 119 -10.73 4.50 1.03
CA ASN A 119 -10.22 5.32 -0.07
C ASN A 119 -9.07 6.22 0.36
N CYS A 120 -8.13 6.41 -0.54
CA CYS A 120 -7.01 7.32 -0.39
C CYS A 120 -7.31 8.62 -1.13
N ARG A 121 -7.09 9.74 -0.47
CA ARG A 121 -7.36 11.07 -1.00
C ARG A 121 -6.18 12.00 -0.80
N VAL A 122 -5.98 12.89 -1.76
CA VAL A 122 -5.04 14.01 -1.67
C VAL A 122 -5.80 15.33 -1.74
N LYS A 123 -5.19 16.41 -1.22
CA LYS A 123 -5.71 17.76 -1.39
C LYS A 123 -4.88 18.49 -2.43
N VAL A 124 -5.50 18.93 -3.52
CA VAL A 124 -4.86 19.68 -4.60
C VAL A 124 -5.64 20.98 -4.77
N LEU A 125 -4.98 22.13 -4.58
CA LEU A 125 -5.59 23.46 -4.73
C LEU A 125 -6.93 23.61 -3.98
N GLY A 126 -7.00 23.13 -2.74
CA GLY A 126 -8.24 23.19 -1.96
C GLY A 126 -9.18 21.99 -2.14
N VAL A 127 -9.13 21.32 -3.29
CA VAL A 127 -10.05 20.23 -3.68
C VAL A 127 -9.53 18.88 -3.21
N ARG A 128 -10.43 18.02 -2.69
CA ARG A 128 -10.11 16.64 -2.31
C ARG A 128 -10.31 15.72 -3.50
N ILE A 129 -9.25 15.04 -3.92
CA ILE A 129 -9.25 14.13 -5.04
C ILE A 129 -9.01 12.71 -4.51
N VAL A 130 -9.86 11.76 -4.91
CA VAL A 130 -9.64 10.34 -4.65
C VAL A 130 -8.56 9.86 -5.62
N VAL A 131 -7.50 9.25 -5.09
CA VAL A 131 -6.41 8.69 -5.89
C VAL A 131 -6.43 7.18 -5.92
N SER A 132 -7.05 6.55 -4.93
CA SER A 132 -7.28 5.11 -4.91
C SER A 132 -8.48 4.72 -4.05
N THR A 133 -9.13 3.62 -4.40
CA THR A 133 -10.16 2.94 -3.60
C THR A 133 -9.74 1.50 -3.36
N TRP A 134 -10.15 0.96 -2.22
CA TRP A 134 -10.01 -0.44 -1.84
C TRP A 134 -11.39 -0.98 -1.45
N ASN A 135 -11.77 -2.09 -2.06
CA ASN A 135 -12.96 -2.84 -1.74
C ASN A 135 -12.56 -4.14 -1.03
N GLU A 136 -12.88 -4.27 0.26
CA GLU A 136 -12.47 -5.41 1.07
C GLU A 136 -13.20 -6.70 0.68
N THR A 137 -14.43 -6.62 0.15
CA THR A 137 -15.20 -7.80 -0.27
C THR A 137 -14.62 -8.44 -1.53
N THR A 138 -14.31 -7.63 -2.53
CA THR A 138 -13.81 -8.08 -3.85
C THR A 138 -12.29 -8.18 -3.92
N LYS A 139 -11.59 -7.75 -2.86
CA LYS A 139 -10.13 -7.63 -2.80
C LYS A 139 -9.56 -6.80 -3.96
N GLN A 140 -10.31 -5.80 -4.40
CA GLN A 140 -9.97 -4.94 -5.52
C GLN A 140 -9.45 -3.58 -5.04
N MET A 141 -8.33 -3.17 -5.59
CA MET A 141 -7.78 -1.82 -5.47
C MET A 141 -7.86 -1.13 -6.83
N VAL A 142 -8.52 0.03 -6.88
CA VAL A 142 -8.53 0.88 -8.07
C VAL A 142 -7.61 2.06 -7.81
N ILE A 143 -6.73 2.39 -8.76
CA ILE A 143 -5.84 3.55 -8.69
C ILE A 143 -6.11 4.43 -9.91
N THR A 144 -6.58 5.64 -9.64
CA THR A 144 -6.84 6.63 -10.69
C THR A 144 -5.55 7.05 -11.41
N PRO A 145 -5.61 7.65 -12.61
CA PRO A 145 -4.45 8.21 -13.31
C PRO A 145 -3.50 9.03 -12.42
N ARG A 146 -4.05 9.85 -11.53
CA ARG A 146 -3.30 10.71 -10.60
C ARG A 146 -2.58 9.94 -9.49
N GLY A 147 -3.03 8.74 -9.18
CA GLY A 147 -2.41 7.85 -8.20
C GLY A 147 -1.32 6.95 -8.78
N VAL A 148 -1.28 6.76 -10.10
CA VAL A 148 -0.32 5.86 -10.76
C VAL A 148 1.15 6.17 -10.42
N PRO A 149 1.60 7.44 -10.37
CA PRO A 149 2.98 7.76 -10.01
C PRO A 149 3.40 7.34 -8.59
N VAL A 150 2.44 6.98 -7.73
CA VAL A 150 2.67 6.55 -6.34
C VAL A 150 2.13 5.15 -6.07
N THR A 151 1.93 4.33 -7.10
CA THR A 151 1.34 2.98 -7.01
C THR A 151 1.93 2.15 -5.88
N ASP A 152 3.27 1.98 -5.78
CA ASP A 152 3.86 1.15 -4.73
C ASP A 152 3.56 1.67 -3.32
N ARG A 153 3.59 3.00 -3.15
CA ARG A 153 3.29 3.62 -1.85
C ARG A 153 1.82 3.43 -1.49
N LEU A 154 0.91 3.51 -2.47
CA LEU A 154 -0.49 3.21 -2.25
C LEU A 154 -0.69 1.75 -1.87
N ILE A 155 -0.02 0.81 -2.55
CA ILE A 155 -0.08 -0.64 -2.24
C ILE A 155 0.43 -0.91 -0.83
N ILE A 156 1.67 -0.49 -0.52
CA ILE A 156 2.29 -0.78 0.79
C ILE A 156 1.56 -0.05 1.93
N SER A 157 1.13 1.20 1.71
CA SER A 157 0.35 1.89 2.73
C SER A 157 -1.02 1.25 2.93
N LEU A 158 -1.68 0.75 1.88
CA LEU A 158 -2.94 0.00 2.01
C LEU A 158 -2.72 -1.30 2.77
N LEU A 159 -1.66 -2.05 2.47
CA LEU A 159 -1.28 -3.28 3.17
C LEU A 159 -1.19 -3.03 4.68
N TYR A 160 -0.42 -2.01 5.07
CA TYR A 160 -0.23 -1.65 6.48
C TYR A 160 -1.53 -1.17 7.14
N ASN A 161 -2.33 -0.37 6.42
CA ASN A 161 -3.61 0.13 6.90
C ASN A 161 -4.64 -0.99 7.13
N ARG A 162 -4.69 -1.99 6.24
CA ARG A 162 -5.50 -3.19 6.43
C ARG A 162 -5.02 -4.01 7.63
N TRP A 163 -3.71 -4.14 7.82
CA TRP A 163 -3.15 -4.81 9.01
C TRP A 163 -3.57 -4.10 10.31
N LEU A 164 -3.51 -2.77 10.37
CA LEU A 164 -4.00 -2.01 11.51
C LEU A 164 -5.50 -2.24 11.79
N VAL A 165 -6.32 -2.38 10.74
CA VAL A 165 -7.75 -2.74 10.90
C VAL A 165 -7.90 -4.13 11.50
N ALA A 166 -7.17 -5.12 10.98
CA ALA A 166 -7.21 -6.50 11.49
C ALA A 166 -6.80 -6.57 12.98
N GLN A 167 -5.82 -5.77 13.38
CA GLN A 167 -5.37 -5.67 14.78
C GLN A 167 -6.27 -4.79 15.67
N ARG A 168 -7.36 -4.23 15.14
CA ARG A 168 -8.24 -3.26 15.85
C ARG A 168 -7.48 -2.02 16.35
N GLN A 169 -6.41 -1.65 15.65
CA GLN A 169 -5.54 -0.49 15.96
C GLN A 169 -5.79 0.71 15.02
N TRP A 170 -6.88 0.69 14.25
CA TRP A 170 -7.33 1.85 13.47
C TRP A 170 -7.70 3.06 14.35
#